data_AF-A0A6N7YBV4-F1
#
_entry.id   AF-A0A6N7YBV4-F1
#
_cell.length_a   1.000
_cell.length_b   1.000
_cell.length_c   1.000
_cell.angle_alpha   90.00
_cell.angle_beta   90.00
_cell.angle_gamma   90.00
#
_symmetry.space_group_name_H-M   'P 1'
#
loop_
_entity.id
_entity.type
_entity.pdbx_description
1 polymer ?
#
loop_
_entity_poly.entity_id
_entity_poly.type
_entity_poly.pdbx_seq_one_letter_code
_entity_poly.pdbx_strand_id
1 'polypeptide(L)'
;MKMNATLFAQTKRQLDITWSDSDTDKKVKQIMSSAEGIISHQLGVKNFDFSEPGMENTLYHALCLYLWNNVELKTYYENYGELIQQTRAKHEVERMENADV
;
A
#
# COMPACT_ATOMS: atom_id res chain seq x y z
N MET A 1 -16.78 1.12 -2.87
CA MET A 1 -15.50 0.82 -3.53
C MET A 1 -15.36 -0.70 -3.61
N LYS A 2 -15.16 -1.27 -4.81
CA LYS A 2 -14.99 -2.72 -4.95
C LYS A 2 -13.62 -3.10 -4.37
N MET A 3 -13.59 -4.05 -3.44
CA MET A 3 -12.34 -4.60 -2.90
C MET A 3 -11.60 -5.35 -4.02
N ASN A 4 -10.33 -5.01 -4.24
CA ASN A 4 -9.47 -5.77 -5.16
C ASN A 4 -9.13 -7.13 -4.51
N ALA A 5 -9.70 -8.22 -5.05
CA ALA A 5 -9.55 -9.57 -4.50
C ALA A 5 -8.10 -10.07 -4.56
N THR A 6 -7.35 -9.69 -5.60
CA THR A 6 -5.92 -10.01 -5.74
C THR A 6 -5.12 -9.34 -4.63
N LEU A 7 -5.33 -8.03 -4.44
CA LEU A 7 -4.63 -7.27 -3.41
C LEU A 7 -4.94 -7.82 -2.01
N PHE A 8 -6.20 -8.15 -1.74
CA PHE A 8 -6.62 -8.75 -0.47
C PHE A 8 -5.91 -10.09 -0.19
N ALA A 9 -5.83 -10.97 -1.20
CA ALA A 9 -5.13 -12.24 -1.07
C ALA A 9 -3.62 -12.05 -0.87
N GLN A 10 -2.99 -11.09 -1.56
CA GLN A 10 -1.58 -10.74 -1.37
C GLN A 10 -1.34 -10.22 0.05
N THR A 11 -2.17 -9.30 0.56
CA THR A 11 -2.03 -8.76 1.91
C THR A 11 -2.19 -9.85 2.96
N LYS A 12 -3.18 -10.74 2.83
CA LYS A 12 -3.32 -11.88 3.77
C LYS A 12 -2.07 -12.76 3.80
N ARG A 13 -1.47 -13.05 2.65
CA ARG A 13 -0.20 -13.80 2.58
C ARG A 13 0.94 -13.04 3.25
N GLN A 14 1.05 -11.73 3.04
CA GLN A 14 2.08 -10.90 3.67
C GLN A 14 1.95 -10.87 5.20
N LEU A 15 0.73 -10.97 5.70
CA LEU A 15 0.42 -11.02 7.13
C LEU A 15 0.50 -12.43 7.73
N ASP A 16 0.92 -13.43 6.95
CA ASP A 16 0.92 -14.86 7.32
C ASP A 16 -0.46 -15.41 7.71
N ILE A 17 -1.54 -14.83 7.18
CA ILE A 17 -2.92 -15.26 7.43
C ILE A 17 -3.35 -16.24 6.35
N THR A 18 -3.39 -17.53 6.71
CA THR A 18 -3.76 -18.62 5.80
C THR A 18 -5.21 -19.10 5.97
N TRP A 19 -5.90 -18.68 7.03
CA TRP A 19 -7.28 -19.10 7.32
C TRP A 19 -8.31 -18.11 6.79
N SER A 20 -9.57 -18.54 6.72
CA SER A 20 -10.72 -17.68 6.42
C SER A 20 -11.53 -17.48 7.69
N ASP A 21 -11.56 -16.25 8.19
CA ASP A 21 -12.31 -15.85 9.39
C ASP A 21 -12.90 -14.46 9.15
N SER A 22 -14.19 -14.28 9.43
CA SER A 22 -14.90 -13.06 9.05
C SER A 22 -14.40 -11.82 9.79
N ASP A 23 -13.96 -11.97 11.04
CA ASP A 23 -13.54 -10.83 11.85
C ASP A 23 -12.09 -10.44 11.55
N THR A 24 -11.24 -11.44 11.33
CA THR A 24 -9.89 -11.27 10.78
C THR A 24 -9.95 -10.57 9.44
N ASP A 25 -10.81 -11.04 8.52
CA ASP A 25 -10.98 -10.45 7.20
C ASP A 25 -11.47 -8.99 7.28
N LYS A 26 -12.39 -8.66 8.19
CA LYS A 26 -12.83 -7.27 8.43
C LYS A 26 -11.66 -6.41 8.90
N LYS A 27 -10.85 -6.90 9.85
CA LYS A 27 -9.69 -6.17 10.38
C LYS A 27 -8.64 -5.93 9.30
N VAL A 28 -8.32 -6.94 8.48
CA VAL A 28 -7.40 -6.81 7.33
C VAL A 28 -7.92 -5.75 6.36
N LYS A 29 -9.22 -5.77 6.02
CA LYS A 29 -9.83 -4.78 5.13
C LYS A 29 -9.76 -3.35 5.68
N GLN A 30 -9.91 -3.16 7.00
CA GLN A 30 -9.76 -1.86 7.64
C GLN A 30 -8.31 -1.35 7.53
N ILE A 31 -7.33 -2.20 7.81
CA ILE A 31 -5.91 -1.86 7.67
C ILE A 31 -5.58 -1.51 6.22
N MET A 32 -6.05 -2.31 5.26
CA MET A 32 -5.87 -2.06 3.84
C MET A 32 -6.42 -0.69 3.41
N SER A 33 -7.61 -0.32 3.90
CA SER A 33 -8.22 0.98 3.60
C SER A 33 -7.41 2.14 4.18
N SER A 34 -6.88 1.98 5.41
CA SER A 34 -6.01 3.00 6.02
C SER A 34 -4.68 3.12 5.27
N ALA A 35 -4.06 1.98 4.95
CA ALA A 35 -2.80 1.93 4.20
C ALA A 35 -2.94 2.60 2.84
N GLU A 36 -4.02 2.33 2.10
CA GLU A 36 -4.29 2.93 0.79
C GLU A 36 -4.32 4.46 0.85
N GLY A 37 -5.04 5.03 1.82
CA GLY A 37 -5.12 6.48 1.99
C GLY A 37 -3.76 7.11 2.31
N ILE A 38 -3.00 6.49 3.23
CA ILE A 38 -1.67 6.97 3.62
C ILE A 38 -0.72 6.90 2.42
N ILE A 39 -0.58 5.73 1.78
CA ILE A 39 0.42 5.55 0.73
C ILE A 39 0.06 6.33 -0.54
N SER A 40 -1.23 6.44 -0.88
CA SER A 40 -1.67 7.27 -2.03
C SER A 40 -1.25 8.72 -1.86
N HIS A 41 -1.43 9.28 -0.65
CA HIS A 41 -0.97 10.62 -0.34
C HIS A 41 0.57 10.74 -0.40
N GLN A 42 1.27 9.71 0.09
CA GLN A 42 2.73 9.69 0.11
C GLN A 42 3.38 9.53 -1.26
N LEU A 43 2.71 8.88 -2.20
CA LEU A 43 3.21 8.71 -3.57
C LEU A 43 2.65 9.78 -4.53
N GLY A 44 1.65 10.56 -4.09
CA GLY A 44 0.98 11.55 -4.93
C GLY A 44 0.14 10.92 -6.04
N VAL A 45 -0.38 9.72 -5.81
CA VAL A 45 -1.21 8.98 -6.77
C VAL A 45 -2.68 9.00 -6.36
N LYS A 46 -3.57 8.84 -7.34
CA LYS A 46 -5.02 8.76 -7.11
C LYS A 46 -5.59 7.58 -7.89
N ASN A 47 -6.45 6.79 -7.23
CA ASN A 47 -7.06 5.59 -7.81
C ASN A 47 -6.02 4.60 -8.39
N PHE A 48 -4.89 4.44 -7.71
CA PHE A 48 -3.81 3.56 -8.15
C PHE A 48 -4.11 2.09 -7.81
N ASP A 49 -3.78 1.17 -8.71
CA ASP A 49 -3.90 -0.26 -8.44
C ASP A 49 -2.64 -0.80 -7.76
N PHE A 50 -2.68 -0.91 -6.43
CA PHE A 50 -1.58 -1.47 -5.66
C PHE A 50 -1.41 -2.99 -5.81
N SER A 51 -2.24 -3.70 -6.60
CA SER A 51 -2.09 -5.15 -6.81
C SER A 51 -1.00 -5.52 -7.82
N GLU A 52 -0.59 -4.55 -8.64
CA GLU A 52 0.44 -4.72 -9.66
C GLU A 52 1.84 -4.80 -9.03
N PRO A 53 2.67 -5.79 -9.39
CA PRO A 53 4.02 -5.90 -8.86
C PRO A 53 4.85 -4.63 -9.10
N GLY A 54 5.51 -4.12 -8.05
CA GLY A 54 6.29 -2.88 -8.14
C GLY A 54 6.66 -2.29 -6.79
N MET A 55 7.25 -1.09 -6.81
CA MET A 55 7.60 -0.35 -5.59
C MET A 55 6.36 0.04 -4.81
N GLU A 56 5.29 0.41 -5.51
CA GLU A 56 3.98 0.79 -4.97
C GLU A 56 3.35 -0.37 -4.18
N ASN A 57 3.30 -1.57 -4.78
CA ASN A 57 2.83 -2.79 -4.13
C ASN A 57 3.68 -3.18 -2.91
N THR A 58 5.01 -3.08 -3.05
CA THR A 58 5.95 -3.36 -1.96
C THR A 58 5.71 -2.43 -0.76
N LEU A 59 5.62 -1.13 -1.02
CA LEU A 59 5.37 -0.12 0.00
C LEU A 59 4.00 -0.28 0.67
N TYR A 60 2.97 -0.60 -0.12
CA TYR A 60 1.62 -0.85 0.38
C TYR A 60 1.57 -2.05 1.35
N HIS A 61 2.15 -3.18 0.96
CA HIS A 61 2.15 -4.39 1.79
C HIS A 61 3.02 -4.25 3.03
N ALA A 62 4.16 -3.58 2.91
CA ALA A 62 4.98 -3.22 4.07
C ALA A 62 4.18 -2.35 5.05
N LEU A 63 3.46 -1.33 4.58
CA LEU A 63 2.63 -0.50 5.44
C LEU A 63 1.51 -1.30 6.12
N CYS A 64 0.85 -2.20 5.39
CA CYS A 64 -0.16 -3.09 5.97
C CYS A 64 0.42 -3.96 7.09
N LEU A 65 1.63 -4.49 6.93
CA LEU A 65 2.31 -5.29 7.95
C LEU A 65 2.61 -4.46 9.22
N TYR A 66 3.05 -3.22 9.06
CA TYR A 66 3.34 -2.33 10.20
C TYR A 66 2.08 -1.97 10.97
N LEU A 67 1.01 -1.61 10.25
CA LEU A 67 -0.29 -1.31 10.85
C LEU A 67 -0.88 -2.53 11.56
N TRP A 68 -0.76 -3.73 10.96
CA TRP A 68 -1.22 -4.98 11.58
C TRP A 68 -0.53 -5.26 12.93
N ASN A 69 0.78 -5.00 12.99
CA ASN A 69 1.59 -5.22 14.19
C ASN A 69 1.58 -4.03 15.17
N ASN A 70 0.75 -3.01 14.92
CA ASN A 70 0.70 -1.76 15.71
C ASN A 70 2.06 -1.05 15.84
N VAL A 71 2.91 -1.16 14.82
CA VAL A 71 4.18 -0.45 14.78
C VAL A 71 3.93 1.02 14.44
N GLU A 72 4.63 1.92 15.12
CA GLU A 72 4.52 3.35 14.84
C GLU A 72 4.91 3.68 13.39
N LEU A 73 4.14 4.59 12.76
CA LEU A 73 4.40 5.02 11.39
C LEU A 73 5.80 5.61 11.19
N LYS A 74 6.39 6.19 12.24
CA LYS A 74 7.76 6.70 12.21
C LYS A 74 8.77 5.62 11.82
N THR A 75 8.64 4.42 12.37
CA THR A 75 9.53 3.29 12.04
C THR A 75 9.35 2.82 10.61
N TYR A 76 8.12 2.84 10.09
CA TYR A 76 7.88 2.57 8.67
C TYR A 76 8.60 3.59 7.78
N TYR A 77 8.54 4.89 8.12
CA TYR A 77 9.20 5.94 7.35
C TYR A 77 10.73 5.86 7.43
N GLU A 78 11.28 5.44 8.57
CA GLU A 78 12.73 5.20 8.70
C GLU A 78 13.21 4.08 7.78
N ASN A 79 12.42 3.02 7.63
CA ASN A 79 12.80 1.84 6.85
C ASN A 79 12.51 1.96 5.34
N TYR A 80 11.48 2.73 4.96
CA TYR A 80 11.00 2.81 3.58
C TYR A 80 11.05 4.22 2.99
N GLY A 81 11.53 5.22 3.74
CA GLY A 81 11.53 6.62 3.32
C GLY A 81 12.20 6.86 1.97
N GLU A 82 13.35 6.23 1.73
CA GLU A 82 14.05 6.34 0.44
C GLU A 82 13.21 5.77 -0.72
N LEU A 83 12.66 4.57 -0.55
CA LEU A 83 11.82 3.93 -1.57
C LEU A 83 10.55 4.75 -1.85
N ILE A 84 9.95 5.36 -0.81
CA ILE A 84 8.82 6.28 -0.95
C ILE A 84 9.22 7.49 -1.82
N GLN A 85 10.39 8.10 -1.58
CA GLN A 85 10.84 9.25 -2.37
C GLN A 85 11.11 8.86 -3.83
N GLN A 86 11.77 7.73 -4.08
CA GLN A 86 12.03 7.23 -5.44
C GLN A 86 10.73 6.95 -6.19
N THR A 87 9.77 6.31 -5.54
CA THR A 87 8.47 5.98 -6.13
C THR A 87 7.63 7.24 -6.40
N ARG A 88 7.64 8.21 -5.48
CA ARG A 88 7.02 9.52 -5.71
C ARG A 88 7.63 10.24 -6.92
N ALA A 89 8.96 10.28 -7.00
CA ALA A 89 9.66 10.94 -8.10
C ALA A 89 9.31 10.31 -9.47
N LYS A 90 9.22 8.97 -9.53
CA LYS A 90 8.74 8.24 -10.71
C LYS A 90 7.37 8.77 -11.16
N HIS A 91 6.40 8.86 -10.26
CA HIS A 91 5.06 9.35 -10.60
C HIS A 91 5.02 10.86 -10.91
N GLU A 92 5.91 11.66 -10.34
CA GLU A 92 6.07 13.07 -10.71
C GLU A 92 6.49 13.21 -12.16
N VAL A 93 7.47 12.44 -12.61
CA VAL A 93 7.92 12.39 -14.01
C VAL A 93 6.79 11.93 -14.93
N GLU A 94 6.14 10.80 -14.62
CA GLU A 94 5.02 10.27 -15.42
C GLU A 94 3.90 11.31 -15.57
N ARG A 95 3.59 12.10 -14.52
CA ARG A 95 2.56 13.15 -14.60
C ARG A 95 3.00 14.31 -15.49
N MET A 96 4.27 14.71 -15.45
CA MET A 96 4.80 15.78 -16.30
C MET A 96 4.75 15.35 -17.77
N GLU A 97 5.22 14.13 -18.09
CA GLU A 97 5.19 13.59 -19.44
C GLU A 97 3.77 13.50 -20.01
N ASN A 98 2.79 13.12 -19.19
CA ASN A 98 1.39 13.06 -19.61
C ASN A 98 0.70 14.43 -19.68
N ALA A 99 1.25 15.48 -19.07
CA ALA A 99 0.71 16.84 -19.12
C ALA A 99 1.20 17.63 -20.36
N ASP A 100 2.33 17.23 -20.93
CA ASP A 100 2.94 17.82 -22.13
C ASP A 100 2.39 17.21 -23.45
N VAL A 101 1.41 16.30 -23.36
CA VAL A 101 0.70 15.65 -24.49
C VAL A 101 -0.74 16.14 -24.57
#